data_AF-A0A822BN82-F1
#
_entry.id   AF-A0A822BN82-F1
#
_cell.length_a   1.000
_cell.length_b   1.000
_cell.length_c   1.000
_cell.angle_alpha   90.00
_cell.angle_beta   90.00
_cell.angle_gamma   90.00
#
_symmetry.space_group_name_H-M   'P 1'
#
loop_
_entity.id
_entity.type
_entity.pdbx_description
1 polymer ?
#
loop_
_entity_poly.entity_id
_entity_poly.type
_entity_poly.pdbx_seq_one_letter_code
_entity_poly.pdbx_strand_id
1 'polypeptide(L)'
;MITRRQRILLFSTSEQLKMLFAAKTIFMDGTFSTCPKMFDQVYTIHAIKYDQSFPCVFGLLPNRQKSTYHFMFRELKALAVQMDMNFSPKLIMSDFEP
;
A
#
# COMPACT_ATOMS: atom_id res chain seq x y z
N MET A 1 4.06 -3.23 -24.20
CA MET A 1 5.30 -2.43 -24.12
C MET A 1 5.23 -1.58 -22.86
N ILE A 2 5.91 -1.99 -21.77
CA ILE A 2 5.85 -1.30 -20.47
C ILE A 2 6.96 -0.25 -20.44
N THR A 3 6.58 1.03 -20.49
CA THR A 3 7.51 2.16 -20.49
C THR A 3 8.16 2.32 -19.11
N ARG A 4 9.47 2.59 -19.09
CA ARG A 4 10.40 2.65 -17.94
C ARG A 4 10.04 3.61 -16.77
N ARG A 5 8.89 4.29 -16.77
CA ARG A 5 8.60 5.47 -15.92
C ARG A 5 7.61 5.27 -14.76
N GLN A 6 7.02 4.09 -14.57
CA GLN A 6 5.97 3.86 -13.55
C GLN A 6 6.05 2.47 -12.89
N ARG A 7 7.24 1.99 -12.55
CA ARG A 7 7.36 0.68 -11.87
C ARG A 7 6.98 0.85 -10.40
N ILE A 8 5.90 0.21 -9.97
CA ILE A 8 5.55 0.00 -8.56
C ILE A 8 5.72 -1.48 -8.26
N LEU A 9 6.34 -1.82 -7.12
CA LEU A 9 6.41 -3.19 -6.64
C LEU A 9 5.68 -3.28 -5.30
N LEU A 10 4.71 -4.18 -5.18
CA LEU A 10 3.97 -4.43 -3.94
C LEU A 10 4.31 -5.82 -3.42
N PHE A 11 4.69 -5.91 -2.15
CA PHE A 11 5.02 -7.14 -1.45
C PHE A 11 3.99 -7.38 -0.36
N SER A 12 3.37 -8.54 -0.41
CA SER A 12 2.41 -9.00 0.58
C SER A 12 2.20 -10.51 0.43
N THR A 13 1.83 -11.18 1.52
CA THR A 13 1.30 -12.54 1.50
C THR A 13 -0.22 -12.52 1.34
N SER A 14 -0.82 -13.65 0.92
CA SER A 14 -2.28 -13.75 0.83
C SER A 14 -2.97 -13.51 2.17
N GLU A 15 -2.36 -13.93 3.28
CA GLU A 15 -2.85 -13.75 4.64
C GLU A 15 -2.83 -12.28 5.06
N GLN A 16 -1.75 -11.57 4.73
CA GLN A 16 -1.64 -10.12 4.96
C GLN A 16 -2.67 -9.34 4.14
N LEU A 17 -2.89 -9.70 2.87
CA LEU A 17 -3.92 -9.08 2.04
C LEU A 17 -5.32 -9.31 2.61
N LYS A 18 -5.65 -10.54 3.04
CA LYS A 18 -6.92 -10.84 3.70
C LYS A 18 -7.10 -9.99 4.96
N MET A 19 -6.04 -9.86 5.77
CA MET A 19 -6.07 -9.01 6.96
C MET A 19 -6.33 -7.55 6.60
N LEU A 20 -5.62 -7.02 5.59
CA LEU A 20 -5.77 -5.65 5.13
C LEU A 20 -7.17 -5.36 4.60
N PHE A 21 -7.71 -6.23 3.74
CA PHE A 21 -9.00 -6.01 3.10
C PHE A 21 -10.17 -6.12 4.10
N ALA A 22 -10.01 -6.90 5.17
CA ALA A 22 -10.99 -6.98 6.25
C ALA A 22 -10.85 -5.86 7.31
N ALA A 23 -9.78 -5.05 7.26
CA ALA A 23 -9.50 -4.03 8.26
C ALA A 23 -10.47 -2.84 8.16
N LYS A 24 -11.01 -2.42 9.32
CA LYS A 24 -11.83 -1.20 9.42
C LYS A 24 -10.97 0.06 9.49
N THR A 25 -9.77 -0.06 10.02
CA THR A 25 -8.82 1.03 10.20
C THR A 25 -7.49 0.62 9.58
N ILE A 26 -6.93 1.48 8.74
CA ILE A 26 -5.61 1.29 8.15
C ILE A 26 -4.73 2.50 8.41
N PHE A 27 -3.46 2.24 8.69
CA PHE A 27 -2.42 3.25 8.80
C PHE A 27 -1.44 3.11 7.65
N MET A 28 -0.93 4.23 7.17
CA MET A 28 -0.02 4.26 6.03
C MET A 28 1.11 5.23 6.33
N ASP A 29 2.31 4.87 5.88
CA ASP A 29 3.53 5.61 6.19
C ASP A 29 4.56 5.43 5.07
N GLY A 30 5.23 6.52 4.70
CA GLY A 30 6.29 6.57 3.70
C GLY A 30 7.67 6.67 4.36
N THR A 31 8.56 5.71 4.10
CA THR A 31 9.93 5.72 4.62
C THR A 31 10.97 5.90 3.49
N PHE A 32 11.89 6.85 3.69
CA PHE A 32 12.80 7.32 2.62
C PHE A 32 14.24 6.83 2.78
N SER A 33 14.69 6.64 4.02
CA SER A 33 16.12 6.45 4.37
C SER A 33 16.71 5.13 3.86
N THR A 34 15.88 4.17 3.46
CA THR A 34 16.29 2.81 3.06
C THR A 34 15.91 2.44 1.63
N CYS A 35 15.55 3.42 0.79
CA CYS A 35 15.03 3.14 -0.54
C CYS A 35 16.14 2.74 -1.55
N PRO A 36 16.00 1.65 -2.32
CA PRO A 36 16.93 1.34 -3.40
C PRO A 36 16.96 2.46 -4.45
N LYS A 37 18.12 2.74 -5.06
CA LYS A 37 18.36 3.83 -6.03
C LYS A 37 17.35 3.96 -7.20
N MET A 38 16.51 2.95 -7.43
CA MET A 38 15.50 2.93 -8.49
C MET A 38 14.10 3.39 -8.03
N PHE A 39 13.92 3.68 -6.74
CA PHE A 39 12.65 4.08 -6.14
C PHE A 39 12.89 5.27 -5.20
N ASP A 40 11.87 6.10 -5.02
CA ASP A 40 11.98 7.29 -4.17
C ASP A 40 11.54 7.00 -2.73
N GLN A 41 10.73 5.96 -2.51
CA GLN A 41 10.22 5.61 -1.19
C GLN A 41 9.83 4.15 -1.03
N VAL A 42 9.91 3.68 0.21
CA VAL A 42 9.25 2.48 0.69
C VAL A 42 7.97 2.89 1.41
N TYR A 43 6.82 2.56 0.82
CA TYR A 43 5.50 2.84 1.39
C TYR A 43 4.98 1.61 2.15
N THR A 44 4.42 1.80 3.33
CA THR A 44 3.89 0.69 4.14
C THR A 44 2.42 0.92 4.44
N ILE A 45 1.62 -0.14 4.36
CA ILE A 45 0.20 -0.12 4.72
C ILE A 45 -0.02 -1.16 5.81
N HIS A 46 -0.58 -0.69 6.92
CA HIS A 46 -0.82 -1.47 8.12
C HIS A 46 -2.31 -1.62 8.37
N ALA A 47 -2.72 -2.84 8.71
CA ALA A 47 -4.06 -3.10 9.23
C ALA A 47 -4.06 -2.96 10.75
N ILE A 48 -5.07 -2.28 11.30
CA ILE A 48 -5.27 -2.24 12.75
C ILE A 48 -6.24 -3.33 13.15
N LYS A 49 -5.77 -4.21 14.03
CA LYS A 49 -6.55 -5.32 14.58
C LYS A 49 -6.17 -5.51 16.03
N TYR A 50 -7.16 -5.65 16.92
CA TYR A 50 -6.92 -5.80 18.38
C TYR A 50 -5.99 -4.70 18.96
N ASP A 51 -6.21 -3.45 18.53
CA ASP A 51 -5.40 -2.28 18.93
C ASP A 51 -3.89 -2.39 18.64
N GLN A 52 -3.51 -3.29 17.73
CA GLN A 52 -2.15 -3.47 17.25
C GLN A 52 -2.06 -3.18 15.75
N SER A 53 -0.90 -2.66 15.34
CA SER A 53 -0.58 -2.36 13.94
C SER A 53 0.16 -3.54 13.31
N PHE A 54 -0.38 -4.07 12.22
CA PHE A 54 0.22 -5.17 11.47
C PHE A 54 0.62 -4.69 10.07
N PRO A 55 1.89 -4.74 9.68
CA PRO A 55 2.31 -4.41 8.33
C PRO A 55 1.79 -5.46 7.35
N CYS A 56 0.95 -5.03 6.41
CA CYS A 56 0.33 -5.93 5.44
C CYS A 56 0.92 -5.77 4.04
N VAL A 57 1.22 -4.55 3.61
CA VAL A 57 1.76 -4.29 2.28
C VAL A 57 2.98 -3.40 2.39
N PHE A 58 4.05 -3.80 1.68
CA PHE A 58 5.23 -2.98 1.46
C PHE A 58 5.31 -2.63 -0.02
N GLY A 59 5.36 -1.35 -0.35
CA GLY A 59 5.42 -0.83 -1.70
C GLY A 59 6.74 -0.13 -1.98
N LEU A 60 7.38 -0.45 -3.09
CA LEU A 60 8.46 0.37 -3.65
C LEU A 60 7.85 1.28 -4.71
N LEU A 61 7.80 2.58 -4.41
CA LEU A 61 7.13 3.58 -5.24
C LEU A 61 8.17 4.46 -5.94
N PRO A 62 7.96 4.78 -7.24
CA PRO A 62 8.95 5.49 -8.04
C PRO A 62 8.96 7.01 -7.80
N ASN A 63 7.96 7.57 -7.11
CA ASN A 63 7.84 8.97 -6.74
C ASN A 63 6.66 9.18 -5.77
N ARG A 64 6.55 10.40 -5.24
CA ARG A 64 5.51 10.87 -4.30
C ARG A 64 4.30 11.55 -4.95
N GLN A 65 4.03 11.24 -6.22
CA GLN A 65 2.92 11.89 -6.91
C GLN A 65 1.59 11.23 -6.53
N LYS A 66 0.55 12.05 -6.41
CA LYS A 66 -0.84 11.59 -6.23
C LYS A 66 -1.24 10.50 -7.22
N SER A 67 -0.77 10.59 -8.47
CA SER A 67 -1.00 9.60 -9.52
C SER A 67 -0.42 8.21 -9.18
N THR A 68 0.77 8.16 -8.58
CA THR A 68 1.42 6.92 -8.13
C THR A 68 0.64 6.26 -7.00
N TYR A 69 0.22 7.01 -5.98
CA TYR A 69 -0.61 6.45 -4.91
C TYR A 69 -1.97 6.00 -5.45
N HIS A 70 -2.61 6.80 -6.31
CA HIS A 70 -3.89 6.43 -6.90
C HIS A 70 -3.80 5.12 -7.70
N PHE A 71 -2.73 4.96 -8.48
CA PHE A 71 -2.45 3.71 -9.19
C PHE A 71 -2.29 2.55 -8.20
N MET A 72 -1.45 2.69 -7.17
CA MET A 72 -1.26 1.66 -6.14
C MET A 72 -2.58 1.24 -5.47
N PHE A 73 -3.41 2.19 -5.03
CA PHE A 73 -4.70 1.88 -4.40
C PHE A 73 -5.67 1.22 -5.36
N ARG A 74 -5.64 1.60 -6.65
CA ARG A 74 -6.44 0.94 -7.68
C ARG A 74 -6.05 -0.53 -7.83
N GLU A 75 -4.75 -0.83 -7.88
CA GLU A 75 -4.26 -2.22 -7.97
C GLU A 75 -4.62 -3.02 -6.71
N LEU A 76 -4.53 -2.43 -5.51
CA LEU A 76 -4.96 -3.08 -4.27
C LEU A 76 -6.46 -3.39 -4.25
N LYS A 77 -7.31 -2.47 -4.74
CA LYS A 77 -8.75 -2.72 -4.89
C LYS A 77 -9.04 -3.82 -5.90
N ALA A 78 -8.32 -3.85 -7.02
CA ALA A 78 -8.46 -4.90 -8.01
C ALA A 78 -8.08 -6.28 -7.42
N LEU A 79 -7.00 -6.35 -6.65
CA LEU A 79 -6.60 -7.57 -5.92
C LEU A 79 -7.66 -8.00 -4.90
N ALA A 80 -8.29 -7.07 -4.17
CA ALA A 80 -9.37 -7.40 -3.25
C ALA A 80 -10.54 -8.08 -3.97
N VAL A 81 -10.98 -7.52 -5.12
CA VAL A 81 -12.04 -8.11 -5.94
C VAL A 81 -11.65 -9.49 -6.45
N GLN A 82 -10.40 -9.69 -6.89
CA GLN A 82 -9.89 -11.00 -7.32
C GLN A 82 -9.90 -12.04 -6.20
N MET A 83 -9.77 -11.61 -4.94
CA MET A 83 -9.83 -12.47 -3.76
C MET A 83 -11.25 -12.63 -3.18
N ASP A 84 -12.28 -12.14 -3.89
CA ASP A 84 -13.67 -12.09 -3.43
C ASP A 84 -13.84 -11.33 -2.09
N MET A 85 -13.09 -10.24 -1.95
CA MET A 85 -13.11 -9.37 -0.77
C MET A 85 -13.43 -7.93 -1.16
N ASN A 86 -13.97 -7.18 -0.21
CA ASN A 86 -14.24 -5.74 -0.37
C ASN A 86 -13.24 -4.92 0.46
N PHE A 87 -12.32 -4.21 -0.20
CA PHE A 87 -11.41 -3.30 0.47
C PHE A 87 -12.06 -1.91 0.67
N SER A 88 -12.69 -1.75 1.83
CA SER A 88 -13.43 -0.53 2.21
C SER A 88 -13.18 -0.16 3.69
N PRO A 89 -11.97 0.35 4.02
CA PRO A 89 -11.68 0.81 5.37
C PRO A 89 -12.55 2.02 5.73
N LYS A 90 -12.98 2.09 6.99
CA LYS A 90 -13.79 3.20 7.53
C LYS A 90 -12.93 4.37 7.98
N LEU A 91 -11.73 4.09 8.46
CA LEU A 91 -10.76 5.08 8.90
C LEU A 91 -9.43 4.80 8.20
N ILE A 92 -8.86 5.86 7.63
CA ILE A 92 -7.56 5.86 6.99
C ILE A 92 -6.75 6.96 7.67
N MET A 93 -5.58 6.63 8.21
CA MET A 93 -4.61 7.61 8.67
C MET A 93 -3.33 7.48 7.86
N SER A 94 -2.79 8.62 7.45
CA SER A 94 -1.53 8.73 6.73
C SER A 94 -0.85 10.01 7.22
N ASP A 95 0.48 10.02 7.21
CA ASP A 95 1.24 11.24 7.36
C ASP A 95 1.17 12.13 6.09
N PHE A 96 1.65 13.36 6.21
CA PHE A 96 1.75 14.26 5.07
C PHE A 96 3.07 14.04 4.35
N GLU A 97 2.99 13.65 3.08
CA GLU A 97 4.17 13.51 2.23
C GLU A 97 4.35 14.75 1.33
N PRO A 98 5.47 15.51 1.49
CA PRO A 98 5.76 16.73 0.74
C PRO A 98 6.20 16.49 -0.72
#